data_AF-A0A6F9BQG5-F1
#
_entry.id   AF-A0A6F9BQG5-F1
#
_cell.length_a   1.000
_cell.length_b   1.000
_cell.length_c   1.000
_cell.angle_alpha   90.00
_cell.angle_beta   90.00
_cell.angle_gamma   90.00
#
_symmetry.space_group_name_H-M   'P 1'
#
loop_
_entity.id
_entity.type
_entity.pdbx_description
1 polymer ?
#
loop_
_entity_poly.entity_id
_entity_poly.type
_entity_poly.pdbx_seq_one_letter_code
_entity_poly.pdbx_strand_id
1 'polypeptide(L)' 'MVTGKRPWHEFEHNFQIMYKVGMGHKPPIPEKLSTEGKDFLGHCLESEPKQRWTASTLLDHPFVKVCTDEE' A
#
# COMPACT_ATOMS: atom_id res chain seq x y z
N MET A 1 0.88 -9.68 -1.50
CA MET A 1 0.39 -9.90 -2.88
C MET A 1 0.80 -8.70 -3.75
N VAL A 2 0.62 -8.77 -5.07
CA VAL A 2 1.37 -8.06 -6.15
C VAL A 2 2.77 -8.62 -6.41
N THR A 3 3.71 -8.55 -5.46
CA THR A 3 5.11 -8.98 -5.71
C THR A 3 5.38 -10.46 -5.43
N GLY A 4 4.49 -11.15 -4.71
CA GLY A 4 4.70 -12.52 -4.23
C GLY A 4 5.79 -12.66 -3.15
N LYS A 5 6.36 -11.55 -2.68
CA LYS A 5 7.44 -11.51 -1.68
C LYS A 5 7.05 -10.61 -0.50
N ARG A 6 7.76 -10.73 0.62
CA ARG A 6 7.55 -9.86 1.79
C ARG A 6 7.96 -8.40 1.48
N PRO A 7 7.37 -7.40 2.16
CA PRO A 7 7.85 -6.02 2.09
C PRO A 7 9.34 -5.93 2.42
N TRP A 8 10.08 -5.14 1.64
CA TRP A 8 11.54 -5.01 1.75
C TRP A 8 12.31 -6.33 1.79
N HIS A 9 11.93 -7.28 0.94
CA HIS A 9 12.58 -8.59 0.84
C HIS A 9 14.09 -8.56 0.59
N GLU A 10 14.64 -7.42 0.14
CA GLU A 10 16.07 -7.19 -0.10
C GLU A 10 16.90 -7.06 1.18
N PHE A 11 16.27 -6.72 2.31
CA PHE A 11 16.97 -6.59 3.60
C PHE A 11 16.91 -7.91 4.37
N GLU A 12 18.07 -8.48 4.67
CA GLU A 12 18.18 -9.74 5.43
C GLU A 12 17.77 -9.56 6.90
N HIS A 13 18.07 -8.41 7.50
CA HIS A 13 17.83 -8.17 8.92
C HIS A 13 16.57 -7.34 9.19
N ASN A 14 15.69 -7.85 10.05
CA ASN A 14 14.46 -7.16 10.47
C ASN A 14 14.72 -5.77 11.09
N PHE A 15 15.87 -5.57 11.73
CA PHE A 15 16.23 -4.27 12.32
C PHE A 15 16.38 -3.17 11.27
N GLN A 16 16.92 -3.48 10.08
CA GLN A 16 17.02 -2.52 8.98
C GLN A 16 15.64 -2.09 8.48
N ILE A 17 14.70 -3.05 8.41
CA ILE A 17 13.31 -2.81 8.01
C ILE A 17 12.62 -1.94 9.05
N MET A 18 12.77 -2.26 10.33
CA MET A 18 12.18 -1.49 11.43
C MET A 18 12.69 -0.04 11.44
N TYR A 19 13.98 0.18 11.21
CA TYR A 19 14.56 1.52 11.09
C TYR A 19 13.97 2.30 9.91
N LYS A 20 13.87 1.69 8.73
CA LYS A 20 13.24 2.31 7.54
C LYS A 20 11.79 2.71 7.80
N VAL A 21 11.01 1.81 8.42
CA VAL A 21 9.61 2.09 8.80
C VAL A 21 9.54 3.21 9.82
N GLY A 22 10.43 3.24 10.81
CA GLY A 22 10.52 4.31 11.80
C GLY A 22 10.88 5.67 11.20
N MET A 23 11.61 5.70 10.08
CA MET A 23 11.86 6.91 9.29
C MET A 23 10.70 7.31 8.37
N GLY A 24 9.58 6.58 8.38
CA GLY A 24 8.43 6.84 7.51
C GLY A 24 8.60 6.35 6.08
N HIS A 25 9.60 5.53 5.78
CA HIS A 25 9.78 4.99 4.44
C HIS A 25 8.69 3.95 4.13
N LYS A 26 8.23 3.95 2.88
CA LYS A 26 7.21 3.03 2.35
C LYS A 26 7.89 1.93 1.53
N PRO A 27 7.32 0.71 1.46
CA PRO A 27 7.85 -0.32 0.57
C PRO A 27 7.65 0.12 -0.89
N PRO A 28 8.55 -0.29 -1.81
CA PRO A 28 8.44 0.09 -3.21
C PRO A 28 7.17 -0.49 -3.84
N ILE A 29 6.39 0.36 -4.50
CA ILE A 29 5.18 -0.04 -5.23
C ILE A 29 5.59 -0.42 -6.66
N PRO A 30 5.23 -1.63 -7.16
CA PRO A 30 5.60 -2.07 -8.50
C PRO A 30 5.01 -1.20 -9.61
N GLU A 31 5.81 -0.89 -10.64
CA GLU A 31 5.37 -0.07 -11.78
C GLU A 31 4.27 -0.71 -12.61
N LYS A 32 4.20 -2.04 -12.61
CA LYS A 32 3.19 -2.84 -13.34
C LYS A 32 1.78 -2.77 -12.75
N LEU A 33 1.64 -2.18 -11.55
CA LEU A 33 0.34 -1.98 -10.93
C LEU A 33 -0.42 -0.86 -11.64
N SER A 34 -1.76 -0.99 -11.73
CA SER A 34 -2.60 0.06 -12.28
C SER A 34 -2.46 1.37 -11.49
N THR A 35 -2.82 2.50 -12.12
CA THR A 35 -2.74 3.81 -11.49
C THR A 35 -3.60 3.86 -10.21
N GLU A 36 -4.80 3.28 -10.27
CA GLU A 36 -5.73 3.19 -9.15
C GLU A 36 -5.16 2.30 -8.03
N GLY A 37 -4.47 1.21 -8.39
CA GLY A 37 -3.82 0.35 -7.40
C GLY A 37 -2.64 1.03 -6.72
N LYS A 38 -1.87 1.83 -7.46
CA LYS A 38 -0.76 2.63 -6.90
C LYS A 38 -1.29 3.68 -5.93
N ASP A 39 -2.37 4.37 -6.30
CA ASP A 39 -3.03 5.37 -5.47
C ASP A 39 -3.59 4.76 -4.17
N PHE A 40 -4.34 3.66 -4.30
CA PHE A 40 -4.86 2.90 -3.17
C PHE A 40 -3.77 2.47 -2.19
N LEU A 41 -2.65 1.94 -2.70
CA LEU A 41 -1.50 1.57 -1.86
C LEU A 41 -0.84 2.79 -1.22
N GLY A 42 -0.79 3.94 -1.90
CA GLY A 42 -0.29 5.20 -1.37
C GLY A 42 -1.03 5.62 -0.10
N HIS A 43 -2.36 5.54 -0.11
CA HIS A 43 -3.22 5.81 1.04
C HIS A 43 -3.09 4.78 2.17
N CYS A 44 -2.94 3.50 1.82
CA CYS A 44 -2.71 2.43 2.81
C CYS A 44 -1.37 2.60 3.55
N LEU A 45 -0.32 2.96 2.81
CA LEU A 45 1.06 3.01 3.29
C LEU A 45 1.43 4.39 3.86
N GLU A 46 0.46 5.23 4.21
CA GLU A 46 0.75 6.53 4.83
C GLU A 46 1.43 6.36 6.19
N SER A 47 2.54 7.07 6.35
CA SER A 47 3.41 7.05 7.52
C SER A 47 2.75 7.72 8.72
N GLU A 48 2.12 8.88 8.49
CA GLU A 48 1.42 9.64 9.52
C GLU A 48 0.06 8.98 9.82
N PRO A 49 -0.15 8.45 11.04
CA PRO A 49 -1.38 7.73 11.37
C PRO A 49 -2.63 8.58 11.20
N LYS A 50 -2.55 9.90 11.43
CA LYS A 50 -3.69 10.82 11.27
C LYS A 50 -4.06 11.08 9.81
N GLN A 51 -3.13 10.89 8.88
CA GLN A 51 -3.35 11.07 7.44
C GLN A 51 -3.69 9.74 6.74
N ARG A 52 -3.41 8.61 7.37
CA ARG A 52 -3.75 7.28 6.85
C ARG A 52 -5.25 7.12 6.76
N TRP A 53 -5.72 6.72 5.58
CA TRP A 53 -7.14 6.51 5.35
C TRP A 53 -7.67 5.35 6.19
N THR A 54 -8.91 5.49 6.66
CA THR A 54 -9.61 4.42 7.37
C THR A 54 -10.01 3.32 6.41
N ALA A 55 -10.27 2.12 6.95
CA ALA A 55 -10.79 1.01 6.16
C ALA A 55 -12.08 1.39 5.42
N SER A 56 -12.99 2.13 6.06
CA SER A 56 -14.23 2.60 5.43
C SER A 56 -13.96 3.51 4.24
N THR A 57 -13.01 4.44 4.36
CA THR A 57 -12.62 5.34 3.26
C THR A 57 -11.97 4.57 2.12
N LEU A 58 -11.12 3.59 2.43
CA LEU A 58 -10.46 2.74 1.42
C LEU A 58 -11.46 1.87 0.67
N LEU A 59 -12.53 1.38 1.32
CA LEU A 59 -13.61 0.62 0.66
C LEU A 59 -14.38 1.44 -0.38
N ASP A 60 -14.38 2.77 -0.25
CA ASP A 60 -14.99 3.66 -1.23
C ASP A 60 -14.12 3.93 -2.47
N HIS A 61 -12.86 3.48 -2.45
CA HIS A 61 -11.88 3.78 -3.50
C HIS A 61 -12.14 2.96 -4.79
N PRO A 62 -11.98 3.56 -5.99
CA PRO A 62 -12.22 2.89 -7.28
C PRO A 62 -11.48 1.56 -7.47
N PHE A 63 -10.30 1.41 -6.87
CA PHE A 63 -9.50 0.18 -6.94
C PHE A 63 -10.23 -1.07 -6.40
N VAL A 64 -11.04 -0.92 -5.36
CA VAL A 64 -11.78 -2.04 -4.73
C VAL A 64 -13.24 -2.08 -5.12
N LYS A 65 -13.77 -0.97 -5.66
CA LYS A 65 -15.06 -0.94 -6.32
C LYS A 65 -14.92 -1.58 -7.70
N VAL A 66 -15.23 -2.87 -7.78
CA VAL A 66 -15.58 -3.48 -9.06
C VAL A 66 -16.79 -2.68 -9.57
N CYS A 67 -16.74 -2.17 -10.80
CA CYS A 67 -17.97 -1.76 -11.48
C CYS A 67 -18.85 -3.01 -11.57
N THR A 68 -19.70 -3.23 -10.57
CA THR A 68 -20.93 -3.98 -10.80
C THR A 68 -21.75 -3.06 -11.68
N ASP A 69 -21.68 -3.28 -12.99
CA ASP A 69 -22.86 -3.04 -13.82
C ASP A 69 -23.98 -3.80 -13.10
N GLU A 70 -24.86 -3.07 -12.43
CA GLU A 70 -26.13 -3.60 -11.99
C GLU A 70 -26.89 -3.92 -13.28
N GLU A 71 -26.96 -5.21 -13.63
CA GLU A 71 -27.84 -5.73 -14.69
C GLU A 71 -29.26 -5.97 -14.12
#